data_AF-A0A9D1CSB3-F1
#
_entry.id   AF-A0A9D1CSB3-F1
#
_cell.length_a   1.000
_cell.length_b   1.000
_cell.length_c   1.000
_cell.angle_alpha   90.00
_cell.angle_beta   90.00
_cell.angle_gamma   90.00
#
_symmetry.space_group_name_H-M   'P 1'
#
loop_
_entity.id
_entity.type
_entity.pdbx_description
1 polymer ?
#
loop_
_entity_poly.entity_id
_entity_poly.type
_entity_poly.pdbx_seq_one_letter_code
_entity_poly.pdbx_strand_id
1 'polypeptide(L)'
;MKRTIAALLAALLLLAAVPVGAEEAFPPAGELIPGIDVSVWQGEINFEQVRASGVRIVYIRASAGQTTIDARFRRNYAGFKAQGLQIGLYHYLTAR
;
A
#
# COMPACT_ATOMS: atom_id res chain seq x y z
N MET A 1 12.11 -53.00 5.85
CA MET A 1 11.74 -52.12 6.97
C MET A 1 12.55 -50.82 7.04
N LYS A 2 13.89 -50.84 7.08
CA LYS A 2 14.69 -49.59 7.24
C LYS A 2 14.58 -48.63 6.03
N ARG A 3 14.57 -49.16 4.80
CA ARG A 3 14.44 -48.37 3.55
C ARG A 3 13.06 -47.76 3.34
N THR A 4 12.01 -48.46 3.73
CA THR A 4 10.63 -47.98 3.65
C THR A 4 10.36 -46.89 4.68
N ILE A 5 10.90 -47.01 5.89
CA ILE A 5 10.85 -45.96 6.92
C ILE A 5 11.61 -44.71 6.46
N ALA A 6 12.80 -44.86 5.86
CA ALA A 6 13.57 -43.74 5.33
C ALA A 6 12.85 -43.00 4.18
N ALA A 7 12.18 -43.73 3.28
CA ALA A 7 11.40 -43.14 2.20
C ALA A 7 10.17 -42.37 2.71
N LEU A 8 9.48 -42.89 3.74
CA LEU A 8 8.34 -42.21 4.36
C LEU A 8 8.77 -40.94 5.12
N LEU A 9 9.91 -40.99 5.81
CA LEU A 9 10.49 -39.80 6.47
C LEU A 9 10.91 -38.73 5.46
N ALA A 10 11.52 -39.11 4.34
CA ALA A 10 11.89 -38.18 3.27
C ALA A 10 10.65 -37.53 2.62
N ALA A 11 9.58 -38.31 2.39
CA ALA A 11 8.32 -37.78 1.87
C ALA A 11 7.62 -36.83 2.84
N LEU A 12 7.68 -37.10 4.15
CA LEU A 12 7.13 -36.22 5.19
C LEU A 12 7.91 -34.90 5.31
N LEU A 13 9.25 -34.97 5.20
CA LEU A 13 10.12 -33.79 5.16
C LEU A 13 9.88 -32.92 3.90
N LEU A 14 9.58 -33.54 2.76
CA LEU A 14 9.20 -32.83 1.54
C LEU A 14 7.83 -32.15 1.66
N LEU A 15 6.87 -32.77 2.37
CA LEU A 15 5.56 -32.17 2.64
C LEU A 15 5.63 -30.96 3.59
N ALA A 16 6.54 -30.99 4.58
CA ALA A 16 6.73 -29.91 5.55
C ALA A 16 7.52 -28.71 4.99
N ALA A 17 8.17 -28.87 3.82
CA ALA A 17 8.94 -27.83 3.15
C ALA A 17 8.10 -27.04 2.12
N VAL A 18 6.82 -27.37 1.94
CA VAL A 18 5.91 -26.51 1.17
C VAL A 18 5.74 -25.24 1.98
N PRO A 19 6.12 -24.06 1.44
CA PRO A 19 5.81 -22.82 2.12
C PRO A 19 4.30 -22.76 2.19
N VAL A 20 3.74 -22.90 3.39
CA VAL A 20 2.44 -22.35 3.71
C VAL A 20 2.65 -20.85 3.61
N GLY A 21 2.63 -20.34 2.37
CA GLY A 21 2.57 -18.94 2.09
C GLY A 21 1.37 -18.41 2.85
N ALA A 22 1.53 -17.27 3.52
CA ALA A 22 0.44 -16.59 4.17
C ALA A 22 -0.73 -16.53 3.18
N GLU A 23 -1.74 -17.36 3.38
CA GLU A 23 -2.95 -17.29 2.59
C GLU A 23 -3.63 -16.02 3.07
N GLU A 24 -3.33 -14.93 2.37
CA GLU A 24 -4.07 -13.68 2.48
C GLU A 24 -5.55 -14.07 2.43
N ALA A 25 -6.29 -13.86 3.53
CA ALA A 25 -7.69 -14.29 3.64
C ALA A 25 -8.55 -13.70 2.50
N PHE A 26 -8.07 -12.62 1.87
CA PHE A 26 -8.60 -12.01 0.67
C PHE A 26 -7.43 -11.50 -0.19
N PRO A 27 -6.92 -12.30 -1.15
CA PRO A 27 -5.94 -11.77 -2.09
C PRO A 27 -6.58 -10.61 -2.87
N PRO A 28 -5.80 -9.59 -3.26
CA PRO A 28 -6.33 -8.50 -4.08
C PRO A 28 -6.95 -9.11 -5.34
N ALA A 29 -8.19 -8.73 -5.64
CA ALA A 29 -8.93 -9.25 -6.78
C ALA A 29 -8.35 -8.84 -8.15
N GLY A 30 -7.25 -8.07 -8.17
CA GLY A 30 -6.61 -7.55 -9.37
C GLY A 30 -5.17 -7.10 -9.14
N GLU A 31 -4.62 -6.41 -10.13
CA GLU A 31 -3.25 -5.89 -10.10
C GLU A 31 -3.03 -4.92 -8.93
N LEU A 32 -1.92 -5.10 -8.21
CA LEU A 32 -1.49 -4.17 -7.18
C LEU A 32 -0.91 -2.91 -7.84
N ILE A 33 -1.57 -1.78 -7.60
CA ILE A 33 -1.14 -0.48 -8.13
C ILE A 33 -0.32 0.25 -7.07
N PRO A 34 0.95 0.64 -7.34
CA PRO A 34 1.77 1.38 -6.39
C PRO A 34 1.13 2.73 -6.03
N GLY A 35 0.94 2.96 -4.74
CA GLY A 35 0.31 4.17 -4.22
C GLY A 35 0.91 4.66 -2.90
N ILE A 36 0.65 5.92 -2.58
CA ILE A 36 1.03 6.56 -1.32
C ILE A 36 -0.14 7.37 -0.75
N ASP A 37 -0.09 7.72 0.53
CA ASP A 37 -0.92 8.79 1.09
C ASP A 37 -0.05 9.95 1.62
N VAL A 38 -0.58 11.17 1.54
CA VAL A 38 0.13 12.37 1.98
C VAL A 38 -0.78 13.36 2.68
N SER A 39 -0.15 14.23 3.47
CA SER A 39 -0.75 15.35 4.20
C SER A 39 0.28 16.46 4.37
N VAL A 40 0.01 17.45 5.23
CA VAL A 40 1.01 18.43 5.67
C VAL A 40 2.28 17.80 6.25
N TRP A 41 2.21 16.59 6.82
CA TRP A 41 3.30 15.96 7.57
C TRP A 41 4.49 15.52 6.71
N GLN A 42 4.29 15.33 5.39
CA GLN A 42 5.37 15.03 4.46
C GLN A 42 6.22 16.26 4.08
N GLY A 43 5.81 17.47 4.47
CA GLY A 43 6.53 18.69 4.14
C GLY A 43 6.50 19.01 2.64
N GLU A 44 7.64 19.45 2.10
CA GLU A 44 7.79 19.70 0.66
C GLU A 44 7.97 18.39 -0.10
N ILE A 45 7.06 18.13 -1.03
CA ILE A 45 7.11 16.95 -1.91
C ILE A 45 7.59 17.37 -3.30
N ASN A 46 8.54 16.63 -3.86
CA ASN A 46 8.87 16.65 -5.28
C ASN A 46 7.95 15.69 -6.05
N PHE A 47 6.95 16.24 -6.74
CA PHE A 47 5.91 15.45 -7.41
C PHE A 47 6.43 14.64 -8.61
N GLU A 48 7.38 15.19 -9.36
CA GLU A 48 7.99 14.52 -10.50
C GLU A 48 8.78 13.29 -10.04
N GLN A 49 9.54 13.43 -8.96
CA GLN A 49 10.27 12.30 -8.37
C GLN A 49 9.33 11.18 -7.91
N VAL A 50 8.17 11.54 -7.33
CA VAL A 50 7.15 10.55 -6.93
C VAL A 50 6.57 9.83 -8.15
N ARG A 51 6.31 10.54 -9.25
CA ARG A 51 5.87 9.88 -10.49
C ARG A 51 6.97 8.96 -11.05
N ALA A 52 8.21 9.42 -11.06
CA ALA A 52 9.36 8.67 -11.55
C ALA A 52 9.67 7.42 -10.73
N SER A 53 9.30 7.39 -9.44
CA SER A 53 9.46 6.20 -8.58
C SER A 53 8.44 5.08 -8.85
N GLY A 54 7.51 5.29 -9.78
CA GLY A 54 6.51 4.30 -10.17
C GLY A 54 5.16 4.44 -9.45
N VAL A 55 4.99 5.45 -8.59
CA VAL A 55 3.70 5.72 -7.93
C VAL A 55 2.66 6.15 -8.97
N ARG A 56 1.48 5.53 -8.90
CA ARG A 56 0.36 5.77 -9.84
C ARG A 56 -0.87 6.36 -9.17
N ILE A 57 -1.08 6.05 -7.90
CA ILE A 57 -2.22 6.52 -7.09
C ILE A 57 -1.69 7.30 -5.89
N VAL A 58 -2.35 8.40 -5.55
CA VAL A 58 -2.11 9.13 -4.30
C VAL A 58 -3.40 9.43 -3.56
N TYR A 59 -3.43 9.19 -2.26
CA TYR A 59 -4.46 9.72 -1.37
C TYR A 59 -3.96 10.98 -0.67
N ILE A 60 -4.75 12.07 -0.70
CA ILE A 60 -4.36 13.36 -0.11
C ILE A 60 -5.32 13.67 1.03
N ARG A 61 -4.79 13.99 2.22
CA ARG A 61 -5.63 14.51 3.31
C ARG A 61 -6.24 15.83 2.87
N ALA A 62 -7.56 15.89 2.82
CA ALA A 62 -8.29 17.11 2.53
C ALA A 62 -8.56 17.90 3.81
N SER A 63 -8.93 17.21 4.89
CA SER A 63 -9.35 17.82 6.15
C SER A 63 -9.19 16.90 7.34
N ALA A 64 -9.28 17.47 8.55
CA ALA A 64 -9.23 16.76 9.82
C ALA A 64 -10.24 17.33 10.82
N GLY A 65 -10.97 16.46 11.52
CA GLY A 65 -11.99 16.86 12.48
C GLY A 65 -13.09 17.72 11.85
N GLN A 66 -13.57 18.74 12.55
CA GLN A 66 -14.74 19.49 12.05
C GLN A 66 -14.39 20.67 11.15
N THR A 67 -13.27 21.35 11.40
CA THR A 67 -12.99 22.67 10.80
C THR A 67 -11.61 22.79 10.16
N THR A 68 -10.75 21.78 10.28
CA THR A 68 -9.38 21.87 9.78
C THR A 68 -9.31 21.40 8.34
N ILE A 69 -8.86 22.27 7.45
CA ILE A 69 -8.40 21.91 6.10
C ILE A 69 -6.89 21.64 6.18
N ASP A 70 -6.41 20.58 5.53
CA ASP A 70 -4.97 20.32 5.50
C ASP A 70 -4.24 21.44 4.75
N ALA A 71 -3.24 22.06 5.39
CA ALA A 71 -2.54 23.23 4.87
C ALA A 71 -1.84 22.99 3.51
N ARG A 72 -1.55 21.73 3.16
CA ARG A 72 -0.92 21.36 1.89
C ARG A 72 -1.89 20.77 0.87
N PHE A 73 -3.17 20.62 1.20
CA PHE A 73 -4.17 19.99 0.34
C PHE A 73 -4.14 20.53 -1.11
N ARG A 74 -4.27 21.85 -1.29
CA ARG A 74 -4.34 22.48 -2.63
C ARG A 74 -3.04 22.30 -3.41
N ARG A 75 -1.89 22.49 -2.76
CA ARG A 75 -0.56 22.30 -3.37
C ARG A 75 -0.37 20.86 -3.82
N ASN A 76 -0.67 19.91 -2.94
CA ASN A 76 -0.49 18.49 -3.22
C ASN A 76 -1.43 18.04 -4.34
N TYR A 77 -2.70 18.47 -4.30
CA TYR A 77 -3.66 18.15 -5.35
C TYR A 77 -3.19 18.66 -6.72
N ALA A 78 -2.85 19.95 -6.81
CA ALA A 78 -2.39 20.55 -8.07
C ALA A 78 -1.09 19.88 -8.59
N GLY A 79 -0.13 19.64 -7.68
CA GLY A 79 1.15 19.03 -8.01
C GLY A 79 1.01 17.61 -8.56
N PHE A 80 0.31 16.73 -7.86
CA PHE A 80 0.09 15.36 -8.34
C PHE A 80 -0.81 15.28 -9.57
N LYS A 81 -1.78 16.21 -9.70
CA LYS A 81 -2.64 16.28 -10.88
C LYS A 81 -1.83 16.63 -12.12
N ALA A 82 -0.88 17.55 -12.01
CA ALA A 82 0.03 17.92 -13.09
C ALA A 82 0.93 16.75 -13.54
N GLN A 83 1.26 15.82 -12.63
CA GLN A 83 2.02 14.60 -12.94
C GLN A 83 1.15 13.44 -13.46
N GLY A 84 -0.16 13.65 -13.62
CA GLY A 84 -1.09 12.64 -14.13
C GLY A 84 -1.26 11.43 -13.22
N LEU A 85 -1.11 11.59 -11.90
CA LEU A 85 -1.47 10.54 -10.93
C LEU A 85 -3.00 10.50 -10.73
N GLN A 86 -3.51 9.31 -10.41
CA GLN A 86 -4.88 9.17 -9.91
C GLN A 86 -4.94 9.65 -8.46
N ILE A 87 -5.94 10.46 -8.12
CA ILE A 87 -6.01 11.15 -6.83
C ILE A 87 -7.27 10.73 -6.09
N GLY A 88 -7.09 10.17 -4.89
CA GLY A 88 -8.11 10.02 -3.87
C GLY A 88 -7.94 11.08 -2.79
N LEU A 89 -9.02 11.40 -2.08
CA LEU A 89 -9.01 12.33 -0.96
C LEU A 89 -9.47 11.60 0.30
N TYR A 90 -8.90 11.96 1.45
CA TYR A 90 -9.37 11.45 2.73
C TYR A 90 -9.62 12.55 3.76
N HIS A 91 -10.54 12.26 4.67
CA HIS A 91 -10.83 13.07 5.84
C HIS A 91 -10.36 12.33 7.09
N TYR A 92 -9.56 12.98 7.92
CA TYR A 92 -9.17 12.43 9.21
C TYR A 92 -10.31 12.69 10.22
N LEU A 93 -11.13 11.67 10.47
CA LEU A 93 -12.25 11.76 11.39
C LEU A 93 -11.78 11.89 12.84
N THR A 94 -12.37 12.81 13.60
CA THR A 94 -12.28 12.82 15.07
C THR A 94 -13.67 12.58 15.65
N ALA A 95 -13.88 11.47 16.35
CA ALA A 95 -15.09 11.26 17.13
C ALA A 95 -15.05 12.20 18.34
N ARG A 96 -16.00 13.12 18.41
CA ARG A 96 -16.26 13.92 19.61
C ARG A 96 -17.49 13.39 20.30
#